data_AF-A0A8C5Z1G1-F1
#
_entry.id   AF-A0A8C5Z1G1-F1
#
_cell.length_a   1.000
_cell.length_b   1.000
_cell.length_c   1.000
_cell.angle_alpha   90.00
_cell.angle_beta   90.00
_cell.angle_gamma   90.00
#
_symmetry.space_group_name_H-M   'P 1'
#
loop_
_entity.id
_entity.type
_entity.pdbx_description
1 polymer ?
#
loop_
_entity_poly.entity_id
_entity_poly.type
_entity_poly.pdbx_seq_one_letter_code
_entity_poly.pdbx_strand_id
1 'polypeptide(L)'
;MGRRRRRVDWAAGVGTGTLPEAIAALSRLLPAGPSPEIFRRAKFDRPEAAPALWRLLFHVLAPLPERGASASLSPEAQARLVKAVLCSQGYPRPVLAQLPEDGSQGSRELLLALSWLLAREPLTERLLVQTRVQLGDQVPDFESGALASSGPPVLHMGAEVPVDLRCVQWLMGKLRFRWRHLISSQQEQCTLLGKIHLYTHGCHSDQNLGHLSVTETEMLRDPEGGQQLLWALECENTRLKAALEWRRWELVFWRWMVS
;
A
#
# COMPACT_ATOMS: atom_id res chain seq x y z
N MET A 1 -38.41 -11.47 -23.77
CA MET A 1 -38.32 -10.84 -22.43
C MET A 1 -36.87 -10.41 -22.18
N GLY A 2 -36.44 -9.31 -22.80
CA GLY A 2 -35.06 -8.82 -22.72
C GLY A 2 -34.87 -7.89 -21.53
N ARG A 3 -34.03 -8.29 -20.57
CA ARG A 3 -33.65 -7.45 -19.43
C ARG A 3 -32.67 -6.37 -19.91
N ARG A 4 -33.21 -5.17 -20.16
CA ARG A 4 -32.44 -3.93 -20.34
C ARG A 4 -31.65 -3.66 -19.05
N ARG A 5 -30.34 -3.88 -19.08
CA ARG A 5 -29.41 -3.29 -18.11
C ARG A 5 -29.50 -1.77 -18.29
N ARG A 6 -29.99 -1.07 -17.26
CA ARG A 6 -29.85 0.39 -17.15
C ARG A 6 -28.36 0.71 -17.20
N ARG A 7 -27.90 1.23 -18.33
CA ARG A 7 -26.70 2.07 -18.39
C ARG A 7 -27.00 3.25 -17.47
N VAL A 8 -26.27 3.34 -16.37
CA VAL A 8 -26.17 4.57 -15.61
C VAL A 8 -25.28 5.47 -16.45
N ASP A 9 -25.92 6.42 -17.13
CA ASP A 9 -25.25 7.44 -17.93
C ASP A 9 -24.46 8.36 -16.99
N TRP A 10 -23.14 8.13 -16.91
CA TRP A 10 -22.18 9.02 -16.25
C TRP A 10 -21.86 10.30 -17.06
N ALA A 11 -22.79 10.75 -17.89
CA ALA A 11 -22.61 11.86 -18.82
C ALA A 11 -23.45 13.08 -18.43
N ALA A 12 -23.20 13.64 -17.24
CA ALA A 12 -23.60 15.00 -16.90
C ALA A 12 -22.84 15.47 -15.65
N GLY A 13 -21.79 16.25 -15.84
CA GLY A 13 -21.00 16.85 -14.75
C GLY A 13 -19.51 16.49 -14.76
N VAL A 14 -18.87 16.46 -15.93
CA VAL A 14 -17.40 16.52 -15.98
C VAL A 14 -17.01 17.95 -15.59
N GLY A 15 -16.88 18.18 -14.29
CA GLY A 15 -16.22 19.37 -13.78
C GLY A 15 -14.87 19.48 -14.47
N THR A 16 -14.55 20.67 -14.95
CA THR A 16 -13.23 21.05 -15.47
C THR A 16 -12.21 21.00 -14.34
N GLY A 17 -11.87 19.81 -13.84
CA GLY A 17 -10.84 19.66 -12.83
C GLY A 17 -9.52 20.11 -13.41
N THR A 18 -8.86 20.98 -12.68
CA THR A 18 -7.58 21.52 -13.11
C THR A 18 -6.50 20.47 -12.83
N LEU A 19 -5.52 20.33 -13.73
CA LEU A 19 -4.31 19.51 -13.48
C LEU A 19 -3.71 19.70 -12.07
N PRO A 20 -3.61 20.93 -11.51
CA PRO A 20 -3.18 21.11 -10.13
C PRO A 20 -3.98 20.31 -9.09
N GLU A 21 -5.29 20.17 -9.23
CA GLU A 21 -6.13 19.39 -8.32
C GLU A 21 -5.83 17.89 -8.43
N ALA A 22 -5.61 17.39 -9.66
CA ALA A 22 -5.23 16.00 -9.90
C ALA A 22 -3.92 15.64 -9.20
N ILE A 23 -2.89 16.49 -9.36
CA ILE A 23 -1.58 16.30 -8.74
C ILE A 23 -1.67 16.50 -7.21
N ALA A 24 -2.48 17.44 -6.73
CA ALA A 24 -2.70 17.64 -5.31
C ALA A 24 -3.39 16.44 -4.64
N ALA A 25 -4.41 15.87 -5.28
CA ALA A 25 -5.05 14.65 -4.78
C ALA A 25 -4.04 13.48 -4.72
N LEU A 26 -3.24 13.30 -5.78
CA LEU A 26 -2.18 12.29 -5.79
C LEU A 26 -1.13 12.52 -4.68
N SER A 27 -0.74 13.77 -4.44
CA SER A 27 0.22 14.10 -3.38
C SER A 27 -0.27 13.71 -1.99
N ARG A 28 -1.56 13.94 -1.68
CA ARG A 28 -2.14 13.60 -0.38
C ARG A 28 -2.26 12.09 -0.16
N LEU A 29 -2.45 11.35 -1.25
CA LEU A 29 -2.55 9.90 -1.23
C LEU A 29 -1.17 9.23 -1.02
N LEU A 30 -0.13 9.76 -1.66
CA LEU A 30 1.20 9.15 -1.63
C LEU A 30 1.92 9.35 -0.30
N PRO A 31 2.75 8.38 0.13
CA PRO A 31 3.58 8.55 1.33
C PRO A 31 4.57 9.70 1.12
N ALA A 32 4.92 10.37 2.24
CA ALA A 32 5.77 11.57 2.28
C ALA A 32 5.21 12.84 1.61
N GLY A 33 4.04 12.78 0.95
CA GLY A 33 3.30 13.97 0.52
C GLY A 33 4.07 14.93 -0.40
N PRO A 34 4.64 14.47 -1.54
CA PRO A 34 5.39 15.35 -2.44
C PRO A 34 4.55 16.52 -2.91
N SER A 35 5.06 17.76 -2.85
CA SER A 35 4.32 18.91 -3.34
C SER A 35 3.98 18.79 -4.84
N PRO A 36 2.86 19.35 -5.31
CA PRO A 36 2.51 19.34 -6.73
C PRO A 36 3.59 19.94 -7.65
N GLU A 37 4.40 20.85 -7.09
CA GLU A 37 5.52 21.47 -7.79
C GLU A 37 6.67 20.48 -8.06
N ILE A 38 6.90 19.49 -7.18
CA ILE A 38 7.89 18.43 -7.40
C ILE A 38 7.53 17.62 -8.66
N PHE A 39 6.25 17.30 -8.88
CA PHE A 39 5.80 16.61 -10.10
C PHE A 39 6.01 17.45 -11.35
N ARG A 40 5.70 18.75 -11.29
CA ARG A 40 5.93 19.67 -12.41
C ARG A 40 7.41 19.76 -12.77
N ARG A 41 8.27 19.92 -11.77
CA ARG A 41 9.73 19.98 -11.94
C ARG A 41 10.28 18.67 -12.50
N ALA A 42 9.81 17.53 -11.98
CA ALA A 42 10.20 16.22 -12.45
C ALA A 42 9.82 15.97 -13.91
N LYS A 43 8.66 16.47 -14.37
CA LYS A 43 8.27 16.36 -15.79
C LYS A 43 9.31 16.99 -16.72
N PHE A 44 9.96 18.08 -16.30
CA PHE A 44 11.01 18.77 -17.05
C PHE A 44 12.43 18.33 -16.66
N ASP A 45 12.56 17.18 -16.01
CA ASP A 45 13.81 16.59 -15.54
C ASP A 45 14.70 17.51 -14.67
N ARG A 46 14.06 18.29 -13.81
CA ARG A 46 14.74 19.21 -12.90
C ARG A 46 15.32 18.46 -11.69
N PRO A 47 16.64 18.56 -11.41
CA PRO A 47 17.32 17.75 -10.40
C PRO A 47 16.80 17.99 -8.98
N GLU A 48 16.21 19.16 -8.69
CA GLU A 48 15.67 19.51 -7.38
C GLU A 48 14.50 18.59 -6.96
N ALA A 49 13.82 17.95 -7.93
CA ALA A 49 12.74 17.00 -7.66
C ALA A 49 13.23 15.57 -7.40
N ALA A 50 14.47 15.22 -7.77
CA ALA A 50 14.96 13.85 -7.72
C ALA A 50 15.01 13.27 -6.29
N PRO A 51 15.55 13.97 -5.26
CA PRO A 51 15.65 13.41 -3.92
C PRO A 51 14.28 13.09 -3.31
N ALA A 52 13.27 13.94 -3.57
CA ALA A 52 11.92 13.72 -3.08
C ALA A 52 11.25 12.52 -3.73
N LEU A 53 11.46 12.31 -5.04
CA LEU A 53 10.91 11.17 -5.78
C LEU A 53 11.59 9.85 -5.43
N TRP A 54 12.90 9.83 -5.19
CA TRP A 54 13.59 8.65 -4.68
C TRP A 54 13.02 8.21 -3.32
N ARG A 55 12.87 9.15 -2.38
CA ARG A 55 12.25 8.86 -1.08
C ARG A 55 10.83 8.34 -1.25
N LEU A 56 10.04 8.95 -2.12
CA LEU A 56 8.67 8.50 -2.39
C LEU A 56 8.64 7.06 -2.90
N LEU A 57 9.41 6.76 -3.95
CA LEU A 57 9.46 5.42 -4.52
C LEU A 57 9.96 4.40 -3.49
N PHE A 58 10.93 4.77 -2.66
CA PHE A 58 11.36 3.94 -1.54
C PHE A 58 10.20 3.66 -0.58
N HIS A 59 9.43 4.67 -0.18
CA HIS A 59 8.28 4.50 0.70
C HIS A 59 7.11 3.73 0.06
N VAL A 60 7.00 3.71 -1.27
CA VAL A 60 5.98 2.93 -1.99
C VAL A 60 6.42 1.47 -2.14
N LEU A 61 7.71 1.22 -2.33
CA LEU A 61 8.28 -0.10 -2.66
C LEU A 61 8.86 -0.85 -1.47
N ALA A 62 9.21 -0.16 -0.37
CA ALA A 62 9.84 -0.79 0.79
C ALA A 62 8.93 -1.87 1.40
N PRO A 63 9.47 -3.06 1.70
CA PRO A 63 8.70 -4.16 2.28
C PRO A 63 8.16 -3.81 3.67
N LEU A 64 6.90 -4.20 3.91
CA LEU A 64 6.09 -3.86 5.09
C LEU A 64 6.74 -4.16 6.46
N PRO A 65 7.57 -5.22 6.66
CA PRO A 65 8.16 -5.50 7.98
C PRO A 65 9.27 -4.54 8.40
N GLU A 66 9.86 -3.76 7.49
CA GLU A 66 11.08 -3.01 7.75
C GLU A 66 10.88 -1.50 7.84
N ARG A 67 9.65 -0.99 7.81
CA ARG A 67 9.39 0.47 7.81
C ARG A 67 10.01 1.21 9.00
N GLY A 68 10.09 0.54 10.15
CA GLY A 68 10.75 1.06 11.37
C GLY A 68 12.28 1.05 11.32
N ALA A 69 12.90 0.07 10.64
CA ALA A 69 14.36 -0.02 10.46
C ALA A 69 14.86 0.75 9.22
N SER A 70 13.97 1.00 8.26
CA SER A 70 14.23 1.64 6.97
C SER A 70 14.48 3.14 7.05
N ALA A 71 14.10 3.78 8.15
CA ALA A 71 14.21 5.23 8.34
C ALA A 71 15.67 5.72 8.49
N SER A 72 16.64 4.81 8.67
CA SER A 72 18.06 5.13 8.85
C SER A 72 18.95 4.77 7.64
N LEU A 73 18.39 4.25 6.54
CA LEU A 73 19.16 3.89 5.35
C LEU A 73 19.71 5.15 4.64
N SER A 74 20.97 5.07 4.22
CA SER A 74 21.60 6.14 3.42
C SER A 74 20.82 6.35 2.11
N PRO A 75 20.82 7.56 1.53
CA PRO A 75 20.16 7.82 0.26
C PRO A 75 20.65 6.90 -0.87
N GLU A 76 21.93 6.50 -0.88
CA GLU A 76 22.42 5.54 -1.89
C GLU A 76 21.82 4.14 -1.68
N ALA A 77 21.69 3.70 -0.43
CA ALA A 77 21.07 2.41 -0.13
C ALA A 77 19.59 2.39 -0.51
N GLN A 78 18.86 3.50 -0.30
CA GLN A 78 17.48 3.66 -0.77
C GLN A 78 17.40 3.58 -2.30
N ALA A 79 18.29 4.27 -3.02
CA ALA A 79 18.32 4.25 -4.47
C ALA A 79 18.61 2.85 -5.03
N ARG A 80 19.57 2.11 -4.45
CA ARG A 80 19.87 0.72 -4.83
C ARG A 80 18.66 -0.20 -4.64
N LEU A 81 17.96 -0.09 -3.51
CA LEU A 81 16.78 -0.91 -3.24
C LEU A 81 15.67 -0.61 -4.25
N VAL A 82 15.37 0.67 -4.49
CA VAL A 82 14.36 1.08 -5.47
C VAL A 82 14.71 0.54 -6.87
N LYS A 83 15.98 0.66 -7.31
CA LYS A 83 16.43 0.08 -8.58
C LYS A 83 16.26 -1.43 -8.62
N ALA A 84 16.71 -2.15 -7.60
CA ALA A 84 16.63 -3.61 -7.55
C ALA A 84 15.17 -4.09 -7.60
N VAL A 85 14.28 -3.44 -6.85
CA VAL A 85 12.84 -3.77 -6.82
C VAL A 85 12.16 -3.43 -8.15
N LEU A 86 12.43 -2.28 -8.75
CA LEU A 86 11.88 -1.94 -10.07
C LEU A 86 12.37 -2.89 -11.16
N CYS A 87 13.65 -3.29 -11.11
CA CYS A 87 14.21 -4.29 -12.01
C CYS A 87 13.54 -5.65 -11.83
N SER A 88 13.33 -6.11 -10.59
CA SER A 88 12.67 -7.40 -10.33
C SER A 88 11.19 -7.40 -10.72
N GLN A 89 10.52 -6.24 -10.67
CA GLN A 89 9.16 -6.05 -11.15
C GLN A 89 9.06 -5.90 -12.69
N GLY A 90 10.20 -5.82 -13.39
CA GLY A 90 10.27 -5.76 -14.85
C GLY A 90 10.03 -4.37 -15.43
N TYR A 91 10.49 -3.31 -14.75
CA TYR A 91 10.44 -1.95 -15.28
C TYR A 91 11.21 -1.88 -16.63
N PRO A 92 10.58 -1.42 -17.73
CA PRO A 92 11.09 -1.65 -19.08
C PRO A 92 12.23 -0.72 -19.52
N ARG A 93 12.51 0.36 -18.77
CA ARG A 93 13.48 1.37 -19.21
C ARG A 93 14.85 1.18 -18.52
N PRO A 94 15.93 0.98 -19.29
CA PRO A 94 17.26 0.76 -18.73
C PRO A 94 17.91 2.04 -18.18
N VAL A 95 17.36 3.22 -18.52
CA VAL A 95 17.87 4.53 -18.07
C VAL A 95 17.90 4.62 -16.55
N LEU A 96 16.92 4.03 -15.86
CA LEU A 96 16.86 4.00 -14.40
C LEU A 96 18.05 3.28 -13.75
N ALA A 97 18.59 2.23 -14.39
CA ALA A 97 19.77 1.53 -13.88
C ALA A 97 21.04 2.40 -13.98
N GLN A 98 21.11 3.28 -14.98
CA GLN A 98 22.24 4.15 -15.28
C GLN A 98 22.30 5.41 -14.42
N LEU A 99 21.22 5.73 -13.68
CA LEU A 99 21.17 6.92 -12.83
C LEU A 99 22.22 6.85 -11.69
N PRO A 100 22.77 7.98 -11.23
CA PRO A 100 23.62 8.02 -10.05
C PRO A 100 22.90 7.46 -8.81
N GLU A 101 23.62 6.79 -7.93
CA GLU A 101 23.07 6.32 -6.65
C GLU A 101 22.86 7.46 -5.65
N ASP A 102 23.51 8.60 -5.86
CA ASP A 102 23.44 9.81 -5.02
C ASP A 102 22.03 10.45 -4.98
N GLY A 103 21.09 9.96 -5.79
CA GLY A 103 19.70 10.39 -5.79
C GLY A 103 19.47 11.80 -6.33
N SER A 104 20.50 12.42 -6.93
CA SER A 104 20.51 13.82 -7.37
C SER A 104 19.95 14.05 -8.78
N GLN A 105 19.77 12.99 -9.57
CA GLN A 105 19.37 13.07 -10.98
C GLN A 105 18.29 12.05 -11.35
N GLY A 106 17.69 12.23 -12.54
CA GLY A 106 16.71 11.32 -13.11
C GLY A 106 15.27 11.55 -12.66
N SER A 107 14.94 12.76 -12.21
CA SER A 107 13.60 13.11 -11.73
C SER A 107 12.48 12.74 -12.71
N ARG A 108 12.71 12.89 -14.03
CA ARG A 108 11.75 12.49 -15.06
C ARG A 108 11.57 10.99 -15.15
N GLU A 109 12.67 10.25 -15.06
CA GLU A 109 12.62 8.78 -15.09
C GLU A 109 11.95 8.21 -13.83
N LEU A 110 12.17 8.82 -12.66
CA LEU A 110 11.49 8.45 -11.43
C LEU A 110 10.00 8.75 -11.49
N LEU A 111 9.60 9.87 -12.09
CA LEU A 111 8.20 10.18 -12.33
C LEU A 111 7.57 9.13 -13.28
N LEU A 112 8.30 8.72 -14.32
CA LEU A 112 7.85 7.66 -15.22
C LEU A 112 7.75 6.32 -14.52
N ALA A 113 8.70 5.95 -13.67
CA ALA A 113 8.64 4.73 -12.86
C ALA A 113 7.42 4.73 -11.93
N LEU A 114 7.17 5.85 -11.23
CA LEU A 114 5.96 6.03 -10.41
C LEU A 114 4.68 5.90 -11.25
N SER A 115 4.66 6.52 -12.43
CA SER A 115 3.48 6.46 -13.31
C SER A 115 3.25 5.04 -13.85
N TRP A 116 4.32 4.30 -14.19
CA TRP A 116 4.23 2.91 -14.62
C TRP A 116 3.67 2.03 -13.49
N LEU A 117 4.16 2.25 -12.29
CA LEU A 117 3.69 1.63 -11.05
C LEU A 117 2.19 1.89 -10.80
N LEU A 118 1.73 3.13 -10.96
CA LEU A 118 0.31 3.51 -10.84
C LEU A 118 -0.58 2.89 -11.92
N ALA A 119 -0.06 2.67 -13.12
CA ALA A 119 -0.81 2.11 -14.24
C ALA A 119 -0.89 0.58 -14.22
N ARG A 120 0.15 -0.10 -13.70
CA ARG A 120 0.28 -1.56 -13.75
C ARG A 120 -0.34 -2.26 -12.54
N GLU A 121 -0.11 -1.72 -11.35
CA GLU A 121 -0.57 -2.34 -10.11
C GLU A 121 -1.67 -1.48 -9.46
N PRO A 122 -2.59 -2.09 -8.68
CA PRO A 122 -3.53 -1.33 -7.85
C PRO A 122 -2.79 -0.72 -6.65
N LEU A 123 -1.77 0.10 -6.91
CA LEU A 123 -0.95 0.74 -5.89
C LEU A 123 -1.79 1.60 -4.94
N THR A 124 -2.80 2.27 -5.48
CA THR A 124 -3.78 3.02 -4.71
C THR A 124 -4.42 2.13 -3.64
N GLU A 125 -4.93 0.97 -4.03
CA GLU A 125 -5.58 0.03 -3.12
C GLU A 125 -4.57 -0.58 -2.14
N ARG A 126 -3.38 -0.95 -2.61
CA ARG A 126 -2.30 -1.43 -1.74
C ARG A 126 -1.91 -0.41 -0.68
N LEU A 127 -1.76 0.87 -1.05
CA LEU A 127 -1.44 1.94 -0.11
C LEU A 127 -2.58 2.15 0.90
N LEU A 128 -3.83 2.03 0.48
CA LEU A 128 -4.99 2.11 1.39
C LEU A 128 -5.02 0.93 2.37
N VAL A 129 -4.80 -0.31 1.90
CA VAL A 129 -4.72 -1.49 2.77
C VAL A 129 -3.57 -1.36 3.77
N GLN A 130 -2.41 -0.89 3.34
CA GLN A 130 -1.24 -0.69 4.21
C GLN A 130 -1.43 0.39 5.27
N THR A 131 -2.32 1.35 5.03
CA THR A 131 -2.53 2.49 5.93
C THR A 131 -3.83 2.40 6.72
N ARG A 132 -4.57 1.31 6.55
CA ARG A 132 -5.80 1.02 7.27
C ARG A 132 -5.54 0.85 8.76
N VAL A 133 -6.29 1.59 9.57
CA VAL A 133 -6.26 1.45 11.03
C VAL A 133 -6.90 0.12 11.43
N GLN A 134 -6.16 -0.66 12.21
CA GLN A 134 -6.64 -1.96 12.71
C GLN A 134 -7.41 -1.72 14.01
N LEU A 135 -8.73 -1.81 13.93
CA LEU A 135 -9.65 -1.84 15.07
C LEU A 135 -9.71 -3.29 15.56
N GLY A 136 -9.28 -3.55 16.80
CA GLY A 136 -8.90 -4.88 17.32
C GLY A 136 -9.96 -5.99 17.26
N ASP A 137 -11.21 -5.67 16.91
CA ASP A 137 -12.31 -6.61 16.69
C ASP A 137 -12.30 -7.29 15.32
N GLN A 138 -11.41 -6.85 14.41
CA GLN A 138 -11.27 -7.47 13.10
C GLN A 138 -10.61 -8.84 13.25
N VAL A 139 -11.30 -9.88 12.77
CA VAL A 139 -10.64 -11.15 12.48
C VAL A 139 -9.70 -10.87 11.30
N PRO A 140 -8.40 -11.15 11.39
CA PRO A 140 -7.50 -10.92 10.28
C PRO A 140 -7.98 -11.73 9.08
N ASP A 141 -8.46 -11.02 8.05
CA ASP A 141 -8.72 -11.62 6.76
C ASP A 141 -7.38 -12.11 6.21
N PHE A 142 -7.24 -13.43 6.09
CA PHE A 142 -6.10 -14.01 5.40
C PHE A 142 -6.22 -13.69 3.90
N GLU A 143 -5.76 -12.50 3.50
CA GLU A 143 -5.53 -12.18 2.11
C GLU A 143 -4.38 -13.06 1.59
N SER A 144 -4.75 -14.27 1.15
CA SER A 144 -3.87 -15.22 0.46
C SER A 144 -3.35 -14.68 -0.89
N GLY A 145 -3.78 -13.47 -1.30
CA GLY A 145 -3.40 -12.83 -2.56
C GLY A 145 -1.93 -12.42 -2.66
N ALA A 146 -1.23 -12.19 -1.54
CA ALA A 146 0.18 -11.80 -1.56
C ALA A 146 1.14 -12.95 -1.92
N LEU A 147 0.67 -14.21 -1.85
CA LEU A 147 1.46 -15.40 -2.21
C LEU A 147 1.22 -15.88 -3.65
N ALA A 148 0.28 -15.27 -4.38
CA ALA A 148 -0.09 -15.70 -5.73
C ALA A 148 0.64 -14.97 -6.87
N SER A 149 1.62 -14.11 -6.58
CA SER A 149 2.44 -13.48 -7.61
C SER A 149 3.93 -13.46 -7.25
N SER A 150 4.50 -14.65 -7.30
CA SER A 150 5.84 -14.80 -7.86
C SER A 150 5.84 -16.19 -8.50
N GLY A 151 5.37 -16.26 -9.74
CA GLY A 151 5.78 -17.37 -10.58
C GLY A 151 7.30 -17.40 -10.56
N PRO A 152 7.94 -18.55 -10.29
CA PRO A 152 9.39 -18.62 -10.31
C PRO A 152 9.88 -18.03 -11.63
N PRO A 153 10.94 -17.20 -11.64
CA PRO A 153 11.52 -16.78 -12.91
C PRO A 153 11.80 -18.06 -13.68
N VAL A 154 11.31 -18.14 -14.92
CA VAL A 154 11.67 -19.21 -15.84
C VAL A 154 13.17 -19.06 -16.07
N LEU A 155 13.95 -19.66 -15.18
CA LEU A 155 15.34 -19.96 -15.43
C LEU A 155 15.28 -20.99 -16.55
N HIS A 156 15.60 -20.54 -17.76
CA HIS A 156 16.03 -21.44 -18.81
C HIS A 156 17.23 -22.23 -18.27
N MET A 157 16.96 -23.39 -17.68
CA MET A 157 17.97 -24.33 -17.20
C MET A 157 18.14 -25.41 -18.26
N GLY A 158 19.20 -25.25 -19.05
CA GLY A 158 19.98 -26.42 -19.40
C GLY A 158 20.58 -27.00 -18.11
N ALA A 159 20.48 -28.32 -17.97
CA ALA A 159 20.86 -29.17 -16.84
C ALA A 159 19.88 -29.15 -15.65
N GLU A 160 19.08 -30.21 -15.52
CA GLU A 160 18.29 -30.51 -14.31
C GLU A 160 19.22 -30.63 -13.10
N VAL A 161 19.21 -29.61 -12.23
CA VAL A 161 19.76 -29.73 -10.88
C VAL A 161 18.78 -30.59 -10.08
N PRO A 162 19.22 -31.72 -9.47
CA PRO A 162 18.33 -32.54 -8.68
C PRO A 162 17.84 -31.74 -7.47
N VAL A 163 16.54 -31.45 -7.44
CA VAL A 163 15.89 -30.80 -6.29
C VAL A 163 16.07 -31.71 -5.07
N ASP A 164 16.72 -31.22 -4.01
CA ASP A 164 16.89 -31.99 -2.79
C ASP A 164 15.54 -32.24 -2.11
N LEU A 165 15.01 -33.46 -2.32
CA LEU A 165 13.74 -33.92 -1.75
C LEU A 165 13.70 -33.78 -0.23
N ARG A 166 14.85 -33.87 0.47
CA ARG A 166 14.92 -33.72 1.94
C ARG A 166 14.68 -32.27 2.34
N CYS A 167 15.25 -31.32 1.60
CA CYS A 167 15.00 -29.89 1.80
C CYS A 167 13.51 -29.55 1.62
N VAL A 168 12.88 -30.08 0.56
CA VAL A 168 11.44 -29.87 0.31
C VAL A 168 10.58 -30.46 1.42
N GLN A 169 10.89 -31.68 1.88
CA GLN A 169 10.18 -32.31 3.00
C GLN A 169 10.33 -31.50 4.30
N TRP A 170 11.53 -30.97 4.58
CA TRP A 170 11.77 -30.12 5.74
C TRP A 170 10.99 -28.79 5.67
N LEU A 171 11.00 -28.12 4.52
CA LEU A 171 10.21 -26.90 4.29
C LEU A 171 8.71 -27.14 4.45
N MET A 172 8.21 -28.27 3.94
CA MET A 172 6.82 -28.66 4.12
C MET A 172 6.48 -28.92 5.59
N GLY A 173 7.38 -29.55 6.36
CA GLY A 173 7.23 -29.70 7.81
C GLY A 173 7.16 -28.36 8.54
N LYS A 174 8.06 -27.42 8.20
CA LYS A 174 8.10 -26.07 8.76
C LYS A 174 6.82 -25.28 8.43
N LEU A 175 6.31 -25.40 7.20
CA LEU A 175 5.06 -24.77 6.78
C LEU A 175 3.87 -25.33 7.58
N ARG A 176 3.76 -26.65 7.71
CA ARG A 176 2.70 -27.32 8.50
C ARG A 176 2.75 -26.89 9.97
N PHE A 177 3.94 -26.76 10.55
CA PHE A 177 4.11 -26.28 11.91
C PHE A 177 3.64 -24.82 12.07
N ARG A 178 4.09 -23.92 11.17
CA ARG A 178 3.65 -22.51 11.16
C ARG A 178 2.14 -22.39 10.99
N TRP A 179 1.55 -23.19 10.11
CA TRP A 179 0.10 -23.23 9.91
C TRP A 179 -0.66 -23.63 11.18
N ARG A 180 -0.22 -24.68 11.88
CA ARG A 180 -0.83 -25.09 13.15
C ARG A 180 -0.71 -24.01 14.23
N HIS A 181 0.46 -23.40 14.34
CA HIS A 181 0.70 -22.32 15.30
C HIS A 181 -0.23 -21.12 15.03
N LEU A 182 -0.38 -20.75 13.76
CA LEU A 182 -1.27 -19.68 13.31
C LEU A 182 -2.73 -19.96 13.67
N ILE A 183 -3.24 -21.17 13.39
CA ILE A 183 -4.60 -21.57 13.76
C ILE A 183 -4.79 -21.50 15.29
N SER A 184 -3.83 -22.01 16.06
CA SER A 184 -3.89 -21.97 17.53
C SER A 184 -3.95 -20.53 18.05
N SER A 185 -3.16 -19.63 17.47
CA SER A 185 -3.16 -18.20 17.82
C SER A 185 -4.49 -17.53 17.45
N GLN A 186 -5.06 -17.85 16.29
CA GLN A 186 -6.37 -17.33 15.89
C GLN A 186 -7.49 -17.80 16.84
N GLN A 187 -7.47 -19.07 17.25
CA GLN A 187 -8.43 -19.60 18.22
C GLN A 187 -8.31 -18.92 19.60
N GLU A 188 -7.09 -18.66 20.05
CA GLU A 188 -6.83 -17.92 21.27
C GLU A 188 -7.37 -16.49 21.18
N GLN A 189 -7.10 -15.78 20.07
CA GLN A 189 -7.63 -14.45 19.82
C GLN A 189 -9.16 -14.43 19.83
N CYS A 190 -9.83 -15.35 19.14
CA CYS A 190 -11.29 -15.46 19.17
C CYS A 190 -11.83 -15.72 20.58
N THR A 191 -11.13 -16.52 21.38
CA THR A 191 -11.53 -16.81 22.77
C THR A 191 -11.42 -15.56 23.65
N LEU A 192 -10.34 -14.79 23.51
CA LEU A 192 -10.15 -13.54 24.24
C LEU A 192 -11.17 -12.48 23.83
N LEU A 193 -11.42 -12.33 22.53
CA LEU A 193 -12.43 -11.42 22.00
C LEU A 193 -13.83 -11.77 22.55
N GLY A 194 -14.18 -13.06 22.56
CA GLY A 194 -15.44 -13.53 23.13
C GLY A 194 -15.58 -13.20 24.63
N LYS A 195 -14.49 -13.24 25.40
CA LYS A 195 -14.50 -12.82 26.81
C LYS A 195 -14.76 -11.32 26.96
N ILE A 196 -14.15 -10.49 26.10
CA ILE A 196 -14.35 -9.04 26.13
C ILE A 196 -15.83 -8.73 25.89
N HIS A 197 -16.43 -9.27 24.84
CA HIS A 197 -17.85 -9.05 24.52
C HIS A 197 -18.79 -9.58 25.62
N LEU A 198 -18.46 -10.72 26.24
CA LEU A 198 -19.24 -11.26 27.34
C LEU A 198 -19.20 -10.35 28.58
N TYR A 199 -18.02 -9.86 28.94
CA TYR A 199 -17.84 -9.02 30.13
C TYR A 199 -18.38 -7.60 29.95
N THR A 200 -18.49 -7.11 28.73
CA THR A 200 -19.00 -5.77 28.42
C THR A 200 -20.47 -5.78 28.00
N HIS A 201 -21.15 -6.93 28.10
CA HIS A 201 -22.55 -7.03 27.77
C HIS A 201 -23.41 -6.14 28.68
N GLY A 202 -24.30 -5.34 28.08
CA GLY A 202 -25.13 -4.33 28.73
C GLY A 202 -24.45 -2.98 28.95
N CYS A 203 -23.16 -2.84 28.60
CA CYS A 203 -22.42 -1.59 28.81
C CYS A 203 -22.55 -0.58 27.65
N HIS A 204 -23.14 -0.98 26.52
CA HIS A 204 -23.25 -0.13 25.33
C HIS A 204 -24.59 0.62 25.28
N SER A 205 -24.58 1.89 24.86
CA SER A 205 -25.79 2.75 24.80
C SER A 205 -26.74 2.36 23.66
N ASP A 206 -26.22 1.85 22.55
CA ASP A 206 -27.01 1.26 21.47
C ASP A 206 -27.46 -0.16 21.86
N GLN A 207 -28.79 -0.35 21.92
CA GLN A 207 -29.43 -1.60 22.29
C GLN A 207 -29.19 -2.72 21.25
N ASN A 208 -28.82 -2.37 20.01
CA ASN A 208 -28.56 -3.36 18.96
C ASN A 208 -27.19 -4.04 19.10
N LEU A 209 -26.20 -3.34 19.67
CA LEU A 209 -24.84 -3.85 19.83
C LEU A 209 -24.66 -4.58 21.15
N GLY A 210 -25.23 -4.05 22.23
CA GLY A 210 -25.34 -4.74 23.53
C GLY A 210 -24.01 -5.04 24.24
N HIS A 211 -22.85 -4.82 23.64
CA HIS A 211 -21.52 -4.99 24.23
C HIS A 211 -20.54 -3.95 23.70
N LEU A 212 -19.40 -3.75 24.39
CA LEU A 212 -18.33 -2.89 23.91
C LEU A 212 -17.36 -3.68 23.00
N SER A 213 -16.88 -3.01 21.96
CA SER A 213 -15.78 -3.43 21.10
C SER A 213 -14.44 -3.35 21.82
N VAL A 214 -13.41 -4.07 21.34
CA VAL A 214 -12.04 -4.01 21.89
C VAL A 214 -11.56 -2.57 21.90
N THR A 215 -11.74 -1.85 20.79
CA THR A 215 -11.30 -0.47 20.67
C THR A 215 -12.01 0.46 21.67
N GLU A 216 -13.31 0.30 21.88
CA GLU A 216 -14.03 1.08 22.90
C GLU A 216 -13.54 0.76 24.31
N THR A 217 -13.26 -0.52 24.61
CA THR A 217 -12.71 -0.89 25.92
C THR A 217 -11.32 -0.31 26.15
N GLU A 218 -10.48 -0.24 25.12
CA GLU A 218 -9.16 0.39 25.18
C GLU A 218 -9.28 1.91 25.39
N MET A 219 -10.20 2.58 24.69
CA MET A 219 -10.44 4.01 24.85
C MET A 219 -10.93 4.38 26.27
N LEU A 220 -11.74 3.53 26.89
CA LEU A 220 -12.16 3.72 28.28
C LEU A 220 -11.01 3.54 29.27
N ARG A 221 -10.08 2.64 28.97
CA ARG A 221 -8.90 2.37 29.80
C ARG A 221 -7.82 3.45 29.64
N ASP A 222 -7.64 3.96 28.43
CA ASP A 222 -6.63 4.94 28.06
C ASP A 222 -7.24 6.02 27.14
N PRO A 223 -7.70 7.15 27.71
CA PRO A 223 -8.30 8.23 26.93
C PRO A 223 -7.28 8.96 26.04
N GLU A 224 -5.98 8.94 26.36
CA GLU A 224 -4.92 9.51 25.52
C GLU A 224 -4.71 8.65 24.27
N GLY A 225 -4.72 7.32 24.44
CA GLY A 225 -4.73 6.36 23.33
C GLY A 225 -5.93 6.58 22.38
N GLY A 226 -7.09 6.94 22.92
CA GLY A 226 -8.26 7.31 22.11
C GLY A 226 -8.04 8.52 21.20
N GLN A 227 -7.30 9.54 21.65
CA GLN A 227 -6.95 10.70 20.81
C GLN A 227 -6.00 10.32 19.68
N GLN A 228 -5.02 9.46 19.96
CA GLN A 228 -4.09 8.95 18.95
C GLN A 228 -4.82 8.13 17.87
N LEU A 229 -5.76 7.29 18.29
CA LEU A 229 -6.60 6.53 17.38
C LEU A 229 -7.47 7.45 16.51
N LEU A 230 -8.11 8.46 17.10
CA LEU A 230 -8.91 9.42 16.36
C LEU A 230 -8.06 10.14 15.31
N TRP A 231 -6.86 10.59 15.69
CA TRP A 231 -5.92 11.21 14.75
C TRP A 231 -5.53 10.25 13.61
N ALA A 232 -5.28 8.97 13.92
CA ALA A 232 -4.97 7.96 12.92
C ALA A 232 -6.15 7.72 11.96
N LEU A 233 -7.38 7.65 12.46
CA LEU A 233 -8.60 7.51 11.66
C LEU A 233 -8.87 8.75 10.79
N GLU A 234 -8.62 9.96 11.30
CA GLU A 234 -8.70 11.18 10.51
C GLU A 234 -7.65 11.18 9.38
N CYS A 235 -6.43 10.73 9.67
CA CYS A 235 -5.37 10.55 8.68
C CYS A 235 -5.76 9.49 7.62
N GLU A 236 -6.39 8.38 8.01
CA GLU A 236 -6.92 7.39 7.08
C GLU A 236 -8.06 7.98 6.22
N ASN A 237 -9.00 8.68 6.84
CA ASN A 237 -10.15 9.29 6.16
C ASN A 237 -9.73 10.34 5.13
N THR A 238 -8.74 11.17 5.47
CA THR A 238 -8.17 12.16 4.54
C THR A 238 -7.49 11.49 3.35
N ARG A 239 -6.79 10.37 3.55
CA ARG A 239 -6.21 9.56 2.45
C ARG A 239 -7.28 8.90 1.59
N LEU A 240 -8.33 8.35 2.19
CA LEU A 240 -9.46 7.76 1.46
C LEU A 240 -10.16 8.80 0.58
N LYS A 241 -10.41 10.01 1.12
CA LYS A 241 -10.94 11.15 0.35
C LYS A 241 -10.02 11.51 -0.81
N ALA A 242 -8.71 11.62 -0.56
CA ALA A 242 -7.73 11.89 -1.61
C ALA A 242 -7.69 10.80 -2.69
N ALA A 243 -7.87 9.52 -2.31
CA ALA A 243 -7.96 8.42 -3.26
C ALA A 243 -9.20 8.55 -4.17
N LEU A 244 -10.35 8.90 -3.60
CA LEU A 244 -11.57 9.13 -4.37
C LEU A 244 -11.44 10.33 -5.32
N GLU A 245 -10.83 11.42 -4.86
CA GLU A 245 -10.52 12.58 -5.70
C GLU A 245 -9.54 12.23 -6.82
N TRP A 246 -8.47 11.50 -6.51
CA TRP A 246 -7.51 11.00 -7.49
C TRP A 246 -8.20 10.19 -8.57
N ARG A 247 -9.07 9.24 -8.19
CA ARG A 247 -9.84 8.42 -9.15
C ARG A 247 -10.71 9.25 -10.09
N ARG A 248 -11.24 10.39 -9.64
CA ARG A 248 -12.00 11.32 -10.50
C ARG A 248 -11.11 12.03 -11.52
N TRP A 249 -9.86 12.34 -11.14
CA TRP A 249 -8.93 13.13 -11.94
C TRP A 249 -7.84 12.34 -12.65
N GLU A 250 -7.86 11.02 -12.51
CA GLU A 250 -6.85 10.11 -13.04
C GLU A 250 -6.59 10.33 -14.55
N LEU A 251 -7.66 10.51 -15.35
CA LEU A 251 -7.55 10.80 -16.78
C LEU A 251 -6.82 12.12 -17.09
N VAL A 252 -6.98 13.14 -16.25
CA VAL A 252 -6.32 14.45 -16.43
C VAL A 252 -4.81 14.30 -16.23
N PHE A 253 -4.41 13.54 -15.21
CA PHE A 253 -3.00 13.22 -14.97
C PHE A 253 -2.39 12.46 -16.15
N TRP A 254 -3.06 11.42 -16.66
CA TRP A 254 -2.53 10.64 -17.78
C TRP A 254 -2.35 11.46 -19.06
N ARG A 255 -3.31 12.36 -19.37
CA ARG A 255 -3.18 13.29 -20.49
C ARG A 255 -1.96 14.21 -20.33
N TRP A 256 -1.73 14.69 -19.11
CA TRP A 256 -0.56 15.53 -18.82
C TRP A 256 0.76 14.77 -18.88
N MET A 257 0.80 13.48 -18.55
CA MET A 257 2.01 12.67 -18.65
C MET A 257 2.44 12.42 -20.11
N VAL A 258 1.48 12.41 -21.05
CA VAL A 258 1.73 12.18 -22.48
C VAL A 258 1.98 13.48 -23.25
N SER A 259 1.43 14.62 -22.78
CA SER A 259 1.67 15.96 -23.36
C SER A 259 3.11 16.44 -23.12
#